data_AF-A0AA97BPT5-F1
#
_entry.id   AF-A0AA97BPT5-F1
#
_cell.length_a   1.000
_cell.length_b   1.000
_cell.length_c   1.000
_cell.angle_alpha   90.00
_cell.angle_beta   90.00
_cell.angle_gamma   90.00
#
_symmetry.space_group_name_H-M   'P 1'
#
loop_
_entity.id
_entity.type
_entity.pdbx_description
1 polymer ?
#
loop_
_entity_poly.entity_id
_entity_poly.type
_entity_poly.pdbx_seq_one_letter_code
_entity_poly.pdbx_strand_id
1 'polypeptide(L)' 'MLEIKPGQIWEEVDPRYTPLRRIEVLEVVSVSGPKGIRIKSPSGRTVWASAERFNGKRGGYRLAAEQPGSELR' A
#
# COMPACT_ATOMS: atom_id res chain seq x y z
N MET A 1 -2.10 0.02 15.07
CA MET A 1 -2.06 -0.36 13.64
C MET A 1 -2.24 0.92 12.84
N LEU A 2 -1.41 1.20 11.84
CA LEU A 2 -1.62 2.37 10.98
C LEU A 2 -2.96 2.21 10.25
N GLU A 3 -3.73 3.29 10.15
CA GLU A 3 -5.02 3.29 9.47
C GLU A 3 -4.80 3.30 7.95
N ILE A 4 -5.32 2.29 7.26
CA ILE A 4 -5.22 2.15 5.80
C ILE A 4 -6.38 2.93 5.15
N LYS A 5 -6.07 3.85 4.24
CA LYS A 5 -7.06 4.73 3.58
C LYS A 5 -6.84 4.77 2.06
N PRO A 6 -7.91 4.92 1.26
CA PRO A 6 -7.80 5.25 -0.15
C PRO A 6 -6.92 6.50 -0.39
N GLY A 7 -6.18 6.50 -1.49
CA GLY A 7 -5.22 7.55 -1.86
C GLY A 7 -3.83 7.40 -1.24
N GLN A 8 -3.65 6.53 -0.23
CA GLN A 8 -2.34 6.34 0.38
C GLN A 8 -1.37 5.62 -0.56
N ILE A 9 -0.12 6.11 -0.58
CA ILE A 9 0.99 5.45 -1.27
C ILE A 9 1.80 4.63 -0.27
N TRP A 10 2.09 3.39 -0.64
CA TRP A 10 2.89 2.47 0.16
C TRP A 10 4.01 1.85 -0.68
N GLU A 11 5.10 1.47 -0.03
CA GLU A 11 6.29 0.90 -0.66
C GLU A 11 6.48 -0.55 -0.24
N GLU A 12 6.74 -1.43 -1.22
CA GLU A 12 7.14 -2.82 -0.94
C GLU A 12 8.44 -2.85 -0.16
N VAL A 13 8.45 -3.55 0.98
CA VAL A 13 9.60 -3.61 1.90
C VAL A 13 10.59 -4.71 1.50
N ASP A 14 10.19 -5.67 0.64
CA ASP A 14 11.12 -6.71 0.20
C ASP A 14 12.19 -6.16 -0.78
N PRO A 15 13.49 -6.25 -0.44
CA PRO A 15 14.58 -5.67 -1.22
C PRO A 15 14.75 -6.30 -2.61
N ARG A 16 14.15 -7.47 -2.87
CA ARG A 16 14.14 -8.10 -4.19
C ARG A 16 13.40 -7.27 -5.24
N TYR A 17 12.51 -6.38 -4.83
CA TYR A 17 11.74 -5.52 -5.73
C TYR A 17 12.35 -4.13 -5.84
N THR A 18 13.62 -4.04 -6.24
CA THR A 18 14.32 -2.78 -6.51
C THR A 18 14.24 -2.43 -8.01
N PRO A 19 13.89 -1.18 -8.40
CA PRO A 19 13.54 -0.05 -7.53
C PRO A 19 12.23 -0.30 -6.77
N LEU A 20 12.16 0.21 -5.52
CA LEU A 20 11.04 0.01 -4.58
C LEU A 20 9.70 0.24 -5.30
N ARG A 21 8.86 -0.80 -5.34
CA ARG A 21 7.55 -0.71 -5.97
C ARG A 21 6.58 0.05 -5.08
N ARG A 22 6.19 1.25 -5.52
CA ARG A 22 5.13 2.06 -4.93
C ARG A 22 3.75 1.54 -5.36
N ILE A 23 2.86 1.31 -4.43
CA ILE A 23 1.46 0.97 -4.68
C ILE A 23 0.55 2.07 -4.14
N GLU A 24 -0.61 2.23 -4.76
CA GLU A 24 -1.64 3.17 -4.30
C GLU A 24 -2.84 2.37 -3.78
N VAL A 25 -3.35 2.72 -2.60
CA VAL A 25 -4.61 2.15 -2.10
C VAL A 25 -5.76 2.84 -2.81
N LEU A 26 -6.57 2.06 -3.53
CA LEU A 26 -7.76 2.56 -4.22
C LEU A 26 -9.02 2.42 -3.37
N GLU A 27 -9.11 1.35 -2.59
CA GLU A 27 -10.34 0.96 -1.88
C GLU A 27 -10.01 0.10 -0.65
N VAL A 28 -10.80 0.27 0.42
CA VAL A 28 -10.71 -0.52 1.65
C VAL A 28 -12.10 -1.09 1.93
N VAL A 29 -12.27 -2.40 1.71
CA VAL A 29 -13.53 -3.12 1.94
C VAL A 29 -13.51 -3.83 3.29
N SER A 30 -12.35 -4.36 3.69
CA SER A 30 -12.18 -5.05 4.96
C SER A 30 -10.73 -4.98 5.41
N VAL A 31 -10.51 -4.95 6.72
CA VAL A 31 -9.17 -5.05 7.34
C VAL A 31 -8.92 -6.42 7.99
N SER A 32 -9.89 -7.33 7.92
CA SER A 32 -9.82 -8.68 8.50
C SER A 32 -9.78 -9.80 7.46
N GLY A 33 -10.09 -9.49 6.19
CA GLY A 33 -10.11 -10.46 5.10
C GLY A 33 -8.84 -10.51 4.26
N PRO A 34 -8.54 -11.65 3.60
CA PRO A 34 -7.34 -11.82 2.76
C PRO A 34 -7.35 -10.99 1.47
N LYS A 35 -8.51 -10.43 1.08
CA LYS A 35 -8.70 -9.59 -0.12
C LYS A 35 -9.49 -8.33 0.22
N GLY A 36 -9.05 -7.63 1.26
CA GLY A 36 -9.76 -6.49 1.80
C GLY A 36 -9.36 -5.13 1.23
N ILE A 37 -8.15 -5.03 0.64
CA ILE A 37 -7.59 -3.76 0.16
C ILE A 37 -7.32 -3.83 -1.33
N ARG A 38 -7.89 -2.91 -2.11
CA ARG A 38 -7.64 -2.80 -3.55
C ARG A 38 -6.47 -1.87 -3.78
N ILE A 39 -5.46 -2.34 -4.51
CA ILE A 39 -4.25 -1.56 -4.77
C ILE A 39 -3.94 -1.46 -6.26
N LYS A 40 -3.34 -0.35 -6.67
CA LYS A 40 -2.77 -0.12 -8.00
C LYS A 40 -1.25 -0.26 -7.93
N SER A 41 -0.71 -1.10 -8.81
CA SER A 41 0.74 -1.29 -8.97
C SER A 41 1.37 -0.23 -9.88
N PRO A 42 2.70 -0.07 -9.89
CA PRO A 42 3.39 0.85 -10.80
C PRO A 42 3.09 0.59 -12.29
N SER A 43 2.80 -0.66 -12.66
CA SER A 43 2.46 -1.03 -14.04
C SER A 43 1.01 -0.70 -14.41
N GLY A 44 0.25 -0.04 -13.54
CA GLY A 44 -1.16 0.28 -13.73
C GLY A 44 -2.12 -0.88 -13.44
N ARG A 45 -1.62 -2.08 -13.12
CA ARG A 45 -2.47 -3.23 -12.78
C ARG A 45 -3.07 -3.06 -11.39
N THR A 46 -4.36 -3.35 -11.28
CA THR A 46 -5.09 -3.36 -10.01
C THR A 46 -5.22 -4.79 -9.45
N VAL A 47 -4.94 -4.97 -8.16
CA VAL A 47 -5.05 -6.27 -7.47
C VAL A 47 -5.63 -6.09 -6.06
N TRP A 48 -6.10 -7.19 -5.48
CA TRP A 48 -6.53 -7.24 -4.07
C TRP A 48 -5.41 -7.77 -3.18
N ALA A 49 -5.23 -7.13 -2.02
CA ALA A 49 -4.27 -7.51 -1.00
C ALA A 49 -4.95 -7.70 0.37
N SER A 50 -4.31 -8.51 1.21
CA SER A 50 -4.64 -8.60 2.63
C SER A 50 -4.16 -7.35 3.36
N ALA A 51 -4.94 -6.86 4.32
CA ALA A 51 -4.54 -5.78 5.21
C ALA A 51 -3.27 -6.12 6.02
N GLU A 52 -3.02 -7.40 6.28
CA GLU A 52 -1.82 -7.86 7.00
C GLU A 52 -0.52 -7.51 6.27
N ARG A 53 -0.56 -7.26 4.96
CA ARG A 53 0.62 -6.81 4.22
C ARG A 53 1.02 -5.39 4.60
N PHE A 54 0.14 -4.55 5.13
CA PHE A 54 0.41 -3.16 5.48
C PHE A 54 1.04 -3.03 6.88
N ASN A 55 2.20 -3.64 7.06
CA ASN A 55 2.82 -3.87 8.38
C ASN A 55 4.28 -3.39 8.50
N GLY A 56 4.88 -2.88 7.43
CA GLY A 56 6.27 -2.41 7.41
C GLY A 56 7.35 -3.50 7.50
N LYS A 57 6.98 -4.78 7.40
CA LYS A 57 7.90 -5.93 7.45
C LYS A 57 8.20 -6.45 6.05
N ARG A 58 9.27 -7.23 5.93
CA ARG A 58 9.66 -7.89 4.66
C ARG A 58 8.49 -8.68 4.05
N GLY A 59 8.25 -8.48 2.75
CA GLY A 59 7.11 -9.06 2.02
C GLY A 59 5.80 -8.30 2.19
N GLY A 60 5.80 -7.24 2.98
CA GLY A 60 4.71 -6.30 3.16
C GLY A 60 5.03 -4.92 2.60
N TYR A 61 4.17 -3.97 2.98
CA TYR A 61 4.17 -2.59 2.58
C TYR A 61 4.44 -1.70 3.79
N ARG A 62 5.24 -0.64 3.58
CA ARG A 62 5.40 0.48 4.51
C ARG A 62 4.79 1.74 3.92
N LEU A 63 4.23 2.62 4.74
CA LEU A 63 3.68 3.88 4.26
C LEU A 63 4.81 4.72 3.64
N ALA A 64 4.61 5.22 2.42
CA ALA A 64 5.59 6.09 1.78
C ALA A 64 5.64 7.44 2.53
N ALA A 65 6.85 8.01 2.68
CA ALA A 65 7.00 9.33 3.30
C ALA A 65 6.34 10.44 2.46
N GLU A 66 6.31 10.27 1.14
CA GLU A 66 5.70 11.19 0.19
C GLU A 66 4.27 10.73 -0.12
N GLN A 67 3.29 11.32 0.55
CA GLN A 67 1.88 11.15 0.18
C GLN A 67 1.49 12.26 -0.81
N PRO A 68 0.97 11.94 -2.00
CA PRO A 68 0.40 12.95 -2.88
C PRO A 68 -0.79 13.59 -2.16
N GLY A 69 -0.62 14.84 -1.74
CA GLY A 69 -1.58 15.56 -0.89
C GLY A 69 -1.05 15.99 0.49
N SER A 70 0.20 15.68 0.85
CA SER A 70 0.86 16.27 2.04
C SER A 70 1.46 17.66 1.77
N GLU A 71 1.03 18.33 0.71
CA GLU A 71 1.10 19.78 0.58
C GLU A 71 -0.29 20.33 0.94
N LEU A 72 -0.48 20.72 2.20
CA LEU A 72 -1.34 21.82 2.67
C LEU A 72 -1.44 21.78 4.20
N ARG A 73 -0.47 22.39 4.88
CA ARG A 73 -0.63 23.54 5.80
C ARG A 73 0.70 23.98 6.37
#